data_AF-A0A3B0TYT7-F1
#
_entry.id   AF-A0A3B0TYT7-F1
#
_cell.length_a   1.000
_cell.length_b   1.000
_cell.length_c   1.000
_cell.angle_alpha   90.00
_cell.angle_beta   90.00
_cell.angle_gamma   90.00
#
_symmetry.space_group_name_H-M   'P 1'
#
loop_
_entity.id
_entity.type
_entity.pdbx_description
1 polymer ?
#
loop_
_entity_poly.entity_id
_entity_poly.type
_entity_poly.pdbx_seq_one_letter_code
_entity_poly.pdbx_strand_id
1 'polypeptide(L)'
;MEFGTDWGLDARRRDFTINALYCDMKGSLFDPLAAFEDLKERRVRFIGDPDQRLAEDRLRVYRFFRFTASHGGEIGDEEGLAACKRFSGDLGNLPAERIGAEMEKIFALPKIAATLAMMTRANVLDLDIGLLSALASYEDITGVPTISARLAILLGQMEIDFLRKSWRLSNSICAEAVSVREVAQMMIAGDHFQAAYKYGRLAYVALPVAAAISNWSNDEYENTRGLWDSMDVPSFPISGNDLLRSGFAQGEKLGQALRQIEAEWVKSGFKLSREQMLEKIKVFLG
;
A
#
# COMPACT_ATOMS: atom_id res chain seq x y z
N MET A 1 -3.09 -31.73 -20.34
CA MET A 1 -4.25 -31.88 -19.43
C MET A 1 -5.04 -33.08 -19.89
N GLU A 2 -5.28 -34.04 -19.01
CA GLU A 2 -6.21 -35.16 -19.26
C GLU A 2 -7.58 -34.81 -18.67
N PHE A 3 -8.62 -34.89 -19.50
CA PHE A 3 -10.01 -34.68 -19.08
C PHE A 3 -10.53 -35.94 -18.38
N GLY A 4 -11.30 -35.76 -17.29
CA GLY A 4 -11.91 -36.86 -16.55
C GLY A 4 -13.22 -36.43 -15.89
N THR A 5 -14.07 -37.40 -15.57
CA THR A 5 -15.37 -37.19 -14.90
C THR A 5 -15.34 -37.51 -13.40
N ASP A 6 -14.16 -37.86 -12.86
CA ASP A 6 -13.96 -38.15 -11.45
C ASP A 6 -13.57 -36.88 -10.68
N TRP A 7 -14.56 -36.36 -9.96
CA TRP A 7 -14.43 -35.17 -9.13
C TRP A 7 -13.41 -35.34 -7.99
N GLY A 8 -13.22 -36.56 -7.46
CA GLY A 8 -12.23 -36.83 -6.42
C GLY A 8 -10.79 -36.76 -6.95
N LEU A 9 -10.57 -37.19 -8.20
CA LEU A 9 -9.28 -37.02 -8.87
C LEU A 9 -9.01 -35.55 -9.23
N ASP A 10 -10.02 -34.78 -9.65
CA ASP A 10 -9.87 -33.33 -9.84
C ASP A 10 -9.51 -32.62 -8.54
N ALA A 11 -10.24 -32.93 -7.45
CA ALA A 11 -10.03 -32.34 -6.13
C ALA A 11 -8.57 -32.51 -5.67
N ARG A 12 -8.01 -33.71 -5.81
CA ARG A 12 -6.62 -34.02 -5.43
C ARG A 12 -5.56 -33.26 -6.25
N ARG A 13 -5.91 -32.74 -7.42
CA ARG A 13 -4.99 -31.94 -8.26
C ARG A 13 -4.97 -30.46 -7.89
N ARG A 14 -5.88 -29.99 -7.04
CA ARG A 14 -5.96 -28.59 -6.58
C ARG A 14 -4.89 -28.28 -5.53
N ASP A 15 -4.73 -27.00 -5.22
CA ASP A 15 -3.69 -26.52 -4.32
C ASP A 15 -4.08 -26.67 -2.84
N PHE A 16 -5.25 -26.17 -2.45
CA PHE A 16 -5.70 -26.10 -1.06
C PHE A 16 -7.04 -26.78 -0.85
N THR A 17 -7.25 -27.35 0.35
CA THR A 17 -8.48 -28.07 0.73
C THR A 17 -9.72 -27.19 0.52
N ILE A 18 -9.67 -25.93 0.96
CA ILE A 18 -10.74 -24.94 0.78
C ILE A 18 -11.11 -24.66 -0.68
N ASN A 19 -10.22 -24.94 -1.63
CA ASN A 19 -10.46 -24.74 -3.07
C ASN A 19 -11.01 -26.00 -3.77
N ALA A 20 -11.13 -27.11 -3.04
CA ALA A 20 -11.60 -28.41 -3.54
C ALA A 20 -13.03 -28.75 -3.09
N LEU A 21 -13.81 -27.72 -2.79
CA LEU A 21 -15.26 -27.80 -2.56
C LEU A 21 -16.01 -27.49 -3.86
N TYR A 22 -17.02 -28.29 -4.16
CA TYR A 22 -17.84 -28.14 -5.37
C TYR A 22 -19.30 -27.90 -4.97
N CYS A 23 -20.02 -27.15 -5.78
CA CYS A 23 -21.43 -26.85 -5.54
C CYS A 23 -22.21 -27.01 -6.85
N ASP A 24 -23.34 -27.70 -6.80
CA ASP A 24 -24.23 -27.79 -7.96
C ASP A 24 -25.10 -26.54 -8.12
N MET A 25 -25.84 -26.45 -9.23
CA MET A 25 -26.73 -25.33 -9.53
C MET A 25 -27.88 -25.17 -8.52
N LYS A 26 -28.12 -26.17 -7.66
CA LYS A 26 -29.17 -26.15 -6.63
C LYS A 26 -28.60 -25.78 -5.26
N GLY A 27 -27.29 -25.54 -5.13
CA GLY A 27 -26.65 -25.23 -3.87
C GLY A 27 -26.18 -26.45 -3.07
N SER A 28 -26.21 -27.66 -3.64
CA SER A 28 -25.75 -28.88 -2.96
C SER A 28 -24.24 -28.95 -2.96
N LEU A 29 -23.64 -29.02 -1.77
CA LEU A 29 -22.20 -29.12 -1.58
C LEU A 29 -21.73 -30.56 -1.83
N PHE A 30 -20.72 -30.70 -2.69
CA PHE A 30 -19.95 -31.93 -2.87
C PHE A 30 -18.52 -31.71 -2.37
N ASP A 31 -18.16 -32.47 -1.33
CA ASP A 31 -16.89 -32.35 -0.62
C ASP A 31 -16.15 -33.70 -0.63
N PRO A 32 -15.38 -34.01 -1.69
CA PRO A 32 -14.70 -35.29 -1.83
C PRO A 32 -13.50 -35.48 -0.88
N LEU A 33 -13.07 -34.42 -0.19
CA LEU A 33 -11.88 -34.44 0.68
C LEU A 33 -12.21 -34.14 2.16
N ALA A 34 -13.50 -34.03 2.52
CA ALA A 34 -13.92 -33.57 3.84
C ALA A 34 -13.30 -32.21 4.23
N ALA A 35 -13.08 -31.33 3.25
CA ALA A 35 -12.45 -30.02 3.39
C ALA A 35 -13.39 -28.94 3.97
N PHE A 36 -14.68 -29.21 4.12
CA PHE A 36 -15.63 -28.25 4.65
C PHE A 36 -15.32 -27.85 6.10
N GLU A 37 -14.79 -28.77 6.91
CA GLU A 37 -14.37 -28.47 8.28
C GLU A 37 -13.16 -27.52 8.31
N ASP A 38 -12.20 -27.68 7.39
CA ASP A 38 -11.09 -26.71 7.26
C ASP A 38 -11.61 -25.30 6.99
N LEU A 39 -12.60 -25.16 6.10
CA LEU A 39 -13.19 -23.86 5.79
C LEU A 39 -13.87 -23.24 7.01
N LYS A 40 -14.64 -24.03 7.78
CA LYS A 40 -15.29 -23.56 9.02
C LYS A 40 -14.27 -23.10 10.06
N GLU A 41 -13.19 -23.86 10.20
CA GLU A 41 -12.11 -23.57 11.15
C GLU A 41 -11.12 -22.51 10.62
N ARG A 42 -11.36 -21.96 9.42
CA ARG A 42 -10.46 -21.00 8.74
C ARG A 42 -9.04 -21.53 8.59
N ARG A 43 -8.91 -22.82 8.25
CA ARG A 43 -7.62 -23.49 8.03
C ARG A 43 -7.33 -23.58 6.54
N VAL A 44 -6.22 -22.97 6.12
CA VAL A 44 -5.73 -23.08 4.75
C VAL A 44 -4.66 -24.15 4.71
N ARG A 45 -5.01 -25.35 4.21
CA ARG A 45 -4.10 -26.50 4.13
C ARG A 45 -3.89 -26.94 2.71
N PHE A 46 -2.68 -27.41 2.39
CA PHE A 46 -2.40 -28.06 1.12
C PHE A 46 -3.15 -29.38 1.01
N ILE A 47 -3.52 -29.76 -0.21
CA ILE A 47 -4.03 -31.10 -0.48
C ILE A 47 -2.85 -32.05 -0.67
N GLY A 48 -2.72 -33.04 0.21
CA GLY A 48 -1.59 -33.98 0.23
C GLY A 48 -0.35 -33.37 0.89
N ASP A 49 0.83 -33.86 0.51
CA ASP A 49 2.13 -33.40 1.05
C ASP A 49 2.50 -32.00 0.53
N PRO A 50 2.59 -30.98 1.39
CA PRO A 50 2.94 -29.61 0.99
C PRO A 50 4.23 -29.51 0.16
N ASP A 51 5.25 -30.29 0.48
CA ASP A 51 6.55 -30.21 -0.21
C ASP A 51 6.42 -30.65 -1.67
N GLN A 52 5.66 -31.71 -1.94
CA GLN A 52 5.35 -32.14 -3.30
C GLN A 52 4.53 -31.07 -4.04
N ARG A 53 3.54 -30.46 -3.38
CA ARG A 53 2.72 -29.41 -4.00
C ARG A 53 3.55 -28.18 -4.37
N LEU A 54 4.49 -27.77 -3.52
CA LEU A 54 5.36 -26.62 -3.78
C LEU A 54 6.43 -26.93 -4.84
N ALA A 55 6.91 -28.18 -4.92
CA ALA A 55 7.81 -28.60 -5.98
C ALA A 55 7.18 -28.56 -7.38
N GLU A 56 5.87 -28.87 -7.49
CA GLU A 56 5.11 -28.78 -8.74
C GLU A 56 4.94 -27.32 -9.25
N ASP A 57 4.55 -26.40 -8.36
CA ASP A 57 4.40 -24.98 -8.69
C ASP A 57 4.72 -24.12 -7.46
N ARG A 58 5.93 -23.54 -7.47
CA ARG A 58 6.43 -22.67 -6.39
C ARG A 58 5.57 -21.42 -6.19
N LEU A 59 4.75 -21.00 -7.15
CA LEU A 59 3.81 -19.88 -6.96
C LEU A 59 2.80 -20.17 -5.83
N ARG A 60 2.58 -21.44 -5.51
CA ARG A 60 1.70 -21.84 -4.41
C ARG A 60 2.15 -21.31 -3.05
N VAL A 61 3.41 -20.93 -2.86
CA VAL A 61 3.87 -20.20 -1.66
C VAL A 61 3.12 -18.87 -1.52
N TYR A 62 3.12 -18.03 -2.55
CA TYR A 62 2.39 -16.74 -2.53
C TYR A 62 0.88 -16.94 -2.42
N ARG A 63 0.34 -17.96 -3.10
CA ARG A 63 -1.09 -18.29 -3.00
C ARG A 63 -1.48 -18.72 -1.59
N PHE A 64 -0.63 -19.49 -0.91
CA PHE A 64 -0.84 -19.90 0.47
C PHE A 64 -1.02 -18.67 1.35
N PHE A 65 -0.09 -17.71 1.32
CA PHE A 65 -0.22 -16.47 2.09
C PHE A 65 -1.45 -15.65 1.71
N ARG A 66 -1.79 -15.54 0.41
CA ARG A 66 -3.02 -14.87 -0.04
C ARG A 66 -4.28 -15.52 0.54
N PHE A 67 -4.38 -16.85 0.51
CA PHE A 67 -5.52 -17.56 1.05
C PHE A 67 -5.55 -17.49 2.58
N THR A 68 -4.40 -17.55 3.23
CA THR A 68 -4.28 -17.34 4.69
C THR A 68 -4.80 -15.96 5.10
N ALA A 69 -4.45 -14.90 4.36
CA ALA A 69 -4.97 -13.56 4.61
C ALA A 69 -6.48 -13.44 4.34
N SER A 70 -6.96 -14.01 3.24
CA SER A 70 -8.35 -13.81 2.79
C SER A 70 -9.38 -14.73 3.44
N HIS A 71 -9.02 -15.98 3.71
CA HIS A 71 -9.94 -17.03 4.20
C HIS A 71 -9.45 -17.65 5.52
N GLY A 72 -8.14 -17.61 5.79
CA GLY A 72 -7.53 -18.20 6.98
C GLY A 72 -7.51 -17.30 8.22
N GLY A 73 -8.08 -16.10 8.15
CA GLY A 73 -8.07 -15.15 9.28
C GLY A 73 -6.68 -14.73 9.73
N GLU A 74 -5.70 -14.74 8.81
CA GLU A 74 -4.28 -14.49 9.10
C GLU A 74 -3.64 -15.48 10.09
N ILE A 75 -4.18 -16.70 10.18
CA ILE A 75 -3.63 -17.82 10.94
C ILE A 75 -3.09 -18.84 9.94
N GLY A 76 -1.77 -19.00 9.90
CA GLY A 76 -1.12 -19.97 9.02
C GLY A 76 -1.12 -21.37 9.63
N ASP A 77 -1.45 -22.36 8.81
CA ASP A 77 -1.23 -23.77 9.13
C ASP A 77 0.27 -24.05 9.32
N GLU A 78 0.63 -24.74 10.41
CA GLU A 78 2.04 -24.96 10.80
C GLU A 78 2.82 -25.74 9.75
N GLU A 79 2.21 -26.78 9.18
CA GLU A 79 2.85 -27.64 8.17
C GLU A 79 3.07 -26.86 6.86
N GLY A 80 2.04 -26.14 6.40
CA GLY A 80 2.11 -25.26 5.24
C GLY A 80 3.15 -24.14 5.39
N LEU A 81 3.23 -23.51 6.56
CA LEU A 81 4.23 -22.49 6.86
C LEU A 81 5.66 -23.06 6.85
N ALA A 82 5.87 -24.22 7.46
CA ALA A 82 7.16 -24.89 7.48
C ALA A 82 7.62 -25.26 6.06
N ALA A 83 6.70 -25.75 5.21
CA ALA A 83 6.97 -26.03 3.80
C ALA A 83 7.32 -24.76 3.02
N CYS A 84 6.54 -23.67 3.18
CA CYS A 84 6.83 -22.39 2.55
C CYS A 84 8.23 -21.87 2.90
N LYS A 85 8.65 -22.02 4.16
CA LYS A 85 9.99 -21.63 4.62
C LYS A 85 11.11 -22.46 3.98
N ARG A 86 10.91 -23.78 3.79
CA ARG A 86 11.89 -24.64 3.11
C ARG A 86 12.09 -24.23 1.64
N PHE A 87 11.01 -23.82 0.96
CA PHE A 87 11.04 -23.46 -0.46
C PHE A 87 11.36 -21.98 -0.75
N SER A 88 11.48 -21.13 0.28
CA SER A 88 11.62 -19.68 0.10
C SER A 88 12.89 -19.28 -0.68
N GLY A 89 13.97 -20.06 -0.54
CA GLY A 89 15.24 -19.84 -1.25
C GLY A 89 15.16 -20.02 -2.77
N ASP A 90 14.15 -20.75 -3.27
CA ASP A 90 14.01 -21.08 -4.69
C ASP A 90 12.98 -20.21 -5.43
N LEU A 91 12.40 -19.20 -4.76
CA LEU A 91 11.33 -18.37 -5.33
C LEU A 91 11.82 -17.45 -6.46
N GLY A 92 13.12 -17.19 -6.56
CA GLY A 92 13.71 -16.28 -7.55
C GLY A 92 13.55 -16.71 -9.02
N ASN A 93 13.19 -17.96 -9.28
CA ASN A 93 12.95 -18.48 -10.64
C ASN A 93 11.52 -18.22 -11.14
N LEU A 94 10.62 -17.69 -10.31
CA LEU A 94 9.25 -17.39 -10.71
C LEU A 94 9.17 -16.09 -11.53
N PRO A 95 8.34 -16.03 -12.58
CA PRO A 95 8.10 -14.79 -13.31
C PRO A 95 7.54 -13.70 -12.39
N ALA A 96 8.13 -12.50 -12.45
CA ALA A 96 7.75 -11.35 -11.63
C ALA A 96 6.27 -10.96 -11.82
N GLU A 97 5.70 -11.17 -13.00
CA GLU A 97 4.29 -10.93 -13.31
C GLU A 97 3.37 -11.85 -12.49
N ARG A 98 3.77 -13.11 -12.29
CA ARG A 98 3.00 -14.09 -11.50
C ARG A 98 3.08 -13.77 -10.01
N ILE A 99 4.27 -13.43 -9.52
CA ILE A 99 4.46 -12.97 -8.14
C ILE A 99 3.64 -11.70 -7.91
N GLY A 100 3.79 -10.72 -8.80
CA GLY A 100 3.07 -9.45 -8.77
C GLY A 100 1.57 -9.63 -8.67
N ALA A 101 0.98 -10.48 -9.51
CA ALA A 101 -0.45 -10.74 -9.49
C ALA A 101 -0.95 -11.36 -8.17
N GLU A 102 -0.13 -12.11 -7.43
CA GLU A 102 -0.48 -12.60 -6.09
C GLU A 102 -0.24 -11.54 -5.02
N MET A 103 0.85 -10.76 -5.11
CA MET A 103 1.15 -9.66 -4.19
C MET A 103 0.10 -8.54 -4.27
N GLU A 104 -0.33 -8.12 -5.46
CA GLU A 104 -1.39 -7.13 -5.62
C GLU A 104 -2.71 -7.61 -5.00
N LYS A 105 -3.05 -8.90 -5.15
CA LYS A 105 -4.23 -9.48 -4.51
C LYS A 105 -4.11 -9.50 -3.01
N ILE A 106 -2.94 -9.81 -2.45
CA ILE A 106 -2.68 -9.71 -1.01
C ILE A 106 -2.89 -8.26 -0.57
N PHE A 107 -2.23 -7.30 -1.21
CA PHE A 107 -2.28 -5.88 -0.83
C PHE A 107 -3.65 -5.23 -0.97
N ALA A 108 -4.57 -5.84 -1.72
CA ALA A 108 -5.96 -5.42 -1.84
C ALA A 108 -6.87 -5.95 -0.71
N LEU A 109 -6.41 -6.86 0.14
CA LEU A 109 -7.22 -7.45 1.21
C LEU A 109 -7.44 -6.48 2.38
N PRO A 110 -8.49 -6.68 3.20
CA PRO A 110 -8.77 -5.81 4.35
C PRO A 110 -7.66 -5.81 5.40
N LYS A 111 -7.10 -6.98 5.73
CA LYS A 111 -6.01 -7.13 6.70
C LYS A 111 -4.91 -8.04 6.16
N ILE A 112 -3.66 -7.59 6.28
CA ILE A 112 -2.49 -8.32 5.78
C ILE A 112 -1.27 -8.22 6.70
N ALA A 113 -1.26 -7.35 7.72
CA ALA A 113 -0.05 -7.09 8.49
C ALA A 113 0.50 -8.37 9.16
N ALA A 114 -0.39 -9.19 9.74
CA ALA A 114 0.01 -10.47 10.34
C ALA A 114 0.47 -11.47 9.26
N THR A 115 -0.17 -11.47 8.09
CA THR A 115 0.27 -12.28 6.95
C THR A 115 1.64 -11.90 6.43
N LEU A 116 1.92 -10.60 6.25
CA LEU A 116 3.24 -10.12 5.84
C LEU A 116 4.31 -10.47 6.89
N ALA A 117 3.96 -10.41 8.18
CA ALA A 117 4.86 -10.89 9.24
C ALA A 117 5.14 -12.39 9.13
N MET A 118 4.15 -13.21 8.76
CA MET A 118 4.38 -14.64 8.48
C MET A 118 5.27 -14.84 7.25
N MET A 119 5.08 -14.06 6.18
CA MET A 119 5.95 -14.10 5.00
C MET A 119 7.41 -13.76 5.36
N THR A 120 7.63 -12.78 6.24
CA THR A 120 8.96 -12.45 6.75
C THR A 120 9.57 -13.61 7.55
N ARG A 121 8.82 -14.22 8.48
CA ARG A 121 9.31 -15.37 9.27
C ARG A 121 9.62 -16.61 8.42
N ALA A 122 8.95 -16.72 7.27
CA ALA A 122 9.19 -17.75 6.27
C ALA A 122 10.27 -17.38 5.25
N ASN A 123 10.96 -16.24 5.40
CA ASN A 123 11.99 -15.72 4.50
C ASN A 123 11.50 -15.52 3.05
N VAL A 124 10.20 -15.24 2.87
CA VAL A 124 9.60 -14.92 1.55
C VAL A 124 9.71 -13.43 1.27
N LEU A 125 9.58 -12.61 2.31
CA LEU A 125 9.88 -11.18 2.30
C LEU A 125 10.92 -10.90 3.38
N ASP A 126 11.55 -9.74 3.28
CA ASP A 126 12.47 -9.25 4.29
C ASP A 126 11.99 -7.86 4.72
N LEU A 127 11.14 -7.82 5.75
CA LEU A 127 10.55 -6.60 6.29
C LEU A 127 10.94 -6.47 7.77
N ASP A 128 11.46 -5.31 8.16
CA ASP A 128 11.77 -5.06 9.54
C ASP A 128 10.51 -4.98 10.44
N ILE A 129 10.73 -5.12 11.76
CA ILE A 129 9.65 -5.12 12.74
C ILE A 129 8.92 -3.78 12.84
N GLY A 130 9.59 -2.67 12.55
CA GLY A 130 9.01 -1.33 12.57
C GLY A 130 8.00 -1.15 11.43
N LEU A 131 8.34 -1.61 10.23
CA LEU A 131 7.43 -1.63 9.08
C LEU A 131 6.21 -2.52 9.30
N LEU A 132 6.42 -3.72 9.87
CA LEU A 132 5.32 -4.62 10.21
C LEU A 132 4.39 -3.99 11.26
N SER A 133 4.95 -3.30 12.26
CA SER A 133 4.18 -2.57 13.26
C SER A 133 3.41 -1.40 12.64
N ALA A 134 4.02 -0.65 11.73
CA ALA A 134 3.37 0.45 11.01
C ALA A 134 2.24 -0.08 10.12
N LEU A 135 2.40 -1.21 9.45
CA LEU A 135 1.32 -1.84 8.67
C LEU A 135 0.13 -2.24 9.55
N ALA A 136 0.40 -2.85 10.71
CA ALA A 136 -0.66 -3.21 11.67
C ALA A 136 -1.38 -1.97 12.21
N SER A 137 -0.64 -0.96 12.64
CA SER A 137 -1.19 0.32 13.12
C SER A 137 -2.02 1.01 12.04
N TYR A 138 -1.53 1.04 10.80
CA TYR A 138 -2.25 1.59 9.65
C TYR A 138 -3.60 0.87 9.42
N GLU A 139 -3.63 -0.46 9.54
CA GLU A 139 -4.87 -1.25 9.40
C GLU A 139 -5.89 -0.99 10.51
N ASP A 140 -5.44 -0.64 11.71
CA ASP A 140 -6.33 -0.28 12.82
C ASP A 140 -6.85 1.16 12.68
N ILE A 141 -6.07 2.07 12.10
CA ILE A 141 -6.44 3.47 11.87
C ILE A 141 -7.38 3.62 10.67
N THR A 142 -7.09 2.94 9.56
CA THR A 142 -7.81 3.13 8.30
C THR A 142 -9.06 2.25 8.19
N GLY A 143 -10.18 2.84 7.80
CA GLY A 143 -11.39 2.07 7.46
C GLY A 143 -11.36 1.44 6.07
N VAL A 144 -10.53 1.95 5.15
CA VAL A 144 -10.46 1.53 3.75
C VAL A 144 -9.00 1.54 3.28
N PRO A 145 -8.25 0.45 3.50
CA PRO A 145 -6.85 0.42 3.14
C PRO A 145 -6.65 0.34 1.62
N THR A 146 -5.69 1.09 1.09
CA THR A 146 -5.30 1.04 -0.34
C THR A 146 -3.95 0.36 -0.54
N ILE A 147 -3.72 -0.17 -1.75
CA ILE A 147 -2.42 -0.70 -2.17
C ILE A 147 -1.35 0.38 -2.10
N SER A 148 -1.64 1.58 -2.63
CA SER A 148 -0.70 2.71 -2.69
C SER A 148 -0.21 3.13 -1.30
N ALA A 149 -1.10 3.20 -0.31
CA ALA A 149 -0.74 3.54 1.07
C ALA A 149 0.12 2.46 1.75
N ARG A 150 -0.19 1.18 1.54
CA ARG A 150 0.64 0.08 2.06
C ARG A 150 2.03 0.06 1.43
N LEU A 151 2.11 0.28 0.12
CA LEU A 151 3.39 0.43 -0.58
C LEU A 151 4.16 1.65 -0.05
N ALA A 152 3.48 2.77 0.21
CA ALA A 152 4.09 3.96 0.81
C ALA A 152 4.73 3.67 2.17
N ILE A 153 4.14 2.78 2.98
CA ILE A 153 4.77 2.30 4.22
C ILE A 153 6.05 1.54 3.89
N LEU A 154 6.01 0.57 2.94
CA LEU A 154 7.20 -0.20 2.53
C LEU A 154 8.36 0.65 1.99
N LEU A 155 8.08 1.84 1.46
CA LEU A 155 9.11 2.80 1.03
C LEU A 155 10.00 3.31 2.18
N GLY A 156 9.71 2.95 3.43
CA GLY A 156 10.62 3.14 4.56
C GLY A 156 11.89 2.28 4.50
N GLN A 157 11.86 1.15 3.78
CA GLN A 157 12.98 0.21 3.66
C GLN A 157 13.30 -0.13 2.20
N MET A 158 12.32 -0.06 1.30
CA MET A 158 12.45 -0.58 -0.06
C MET A 158 12.31 0.54 -1.10
N GLU A 159 13.17 0.50 -2.13
CA GLU A 159 13.06 1.43 -3.26
C GLU A 159 11.87 1.10 -4.16
N ILE A 160 11.16 2.12 -4.63
CA ILE A 160 9.97 1.94 -5.47
C ILE A 160 10.30 1.20 -6.78
N ASP A 161 11.47 1.45 -7.35
CA ASP A 161 11.92 0.81 -8.59
C ASP A 161 12.23 -0.68 -8.40
N PHE A 162 12.66 -1.07 -7.21
CA PHE A 162 12.81 -2.48 -6.86
C PHE A 162 11.44 -3.16 -6.80
N LEU A 163 10.50 -2.59 -6.04
CA LEU A 163 9.13 -3.12 -5.93
C LEU A 163 8.44 -3.24 -7.29
N ARG A 164 8.55 -2.19 -8.12
CA ARG A 164 7.98 -2.17 -9.47
C ARG A 164 8.54 -3.27 -10.36
N LYS A 165 9.84 -3.56 -10.30
CA LYS A 165 10.47 -4.62 -11.09
C LYS A 165 10.14 -6.01 -10.55
N SER A 166 10.24 -6.19 -9.23
CA SER A 166 10.04 -7.48 -8.56
C SER A 166 8.60 -7.96 -8.64
N TRP A 167 7.62 -7.05 -8.62
CA TRP A 167 6.19 -7.37 -8.65
C TRP A 167 5.47 -6.85 -9.91
N ARG A 168 6.19 -6.30 -10.89
CA ARG A 168 5.61 -5.78 -12.15
C ARG A 168 4.43 -4.82 -11.95
N LEU A 169 4.50 -4.01 -10.91
CA LEU A 169 3.45 -3.05 -10.55
C LEU A 169 3.26 -2.00 -11.66
N SER A 170 2.03 -1.51 -11.80
CA SER A 170 1.71 -0.42 -12.72
C SER A 170 2.39 0.90 -12.31
N ASN A 171 2.76 1.72 -13.30
CA ASN A 171 3.35 3.03 -13.05
C ASN A 171 2.44 3.94 -12.22
N SER A 172 1.12 3.84 -12.40
CA SER A 172 0.14 4.63 -11.65
C SER A 172 0.15 4.29 -10.17
N ILE A 173 0.15 2.99 -9.81
CA ILE A 173 0.22 2.56 -8.41
C ILE A 173 1.54 3.01 -7.77
N CYS A 174 2.66 2.89 -8.50
CA CYS A 174 3.96 3.33 -7.99
C CYS A 174 4.01 4.85 -7.77
N ALA A 175 3.53 5.64 -8.74
CA ALA A 175 3.50 7.09 -8.62
C ALA A 175 2.64 7.55 -7.44
N GLU A 176 1.47 6.93 -7.27
CA GLU A 176 0.58 7.22 -6.15
C GLU A 176 1.24 6.85 -4.81
N ALA A 177 1.87 5.69 -4.68
CA ALA A 177 2.57 5.28 -3.46
C ALA A 177 3.70 6.27 -3.08
N VAL A 178 4.46 6.76 -4.06
CA VAL A 178 5.49 7.79 -3.83
C VAL A 178 4.87 9.08 -3.35
N SER A 179 3.79 9.56 -3.99
CA SER A 179 3.10 10.77 -3.55
C SER A 179 2.48 10.62 -2.15
N VAL A 180 1.90 9.47 -1.82
CA VAL A 180 1.37 9.19 -0.46
C VAL A 180 2.50 9.24 0.57
N ARG A 181 3.67 8.65 0.28
CA ARG A 181 4.84 8.69 1.15
C ARG A 181 5.35 10.12 1.37
N GLU A 182 5.46 10.91 0.29
CA GLU A 182 5.90 12.31 0.37
C GLU A 182 4.94 13.14 1.23
N VAL A 183 3.63 12.99 1.01
CA VAL A 183 2.62 13.69 1.82
C VAL A 183 2.67 13.27 3.29
N ALA A 184 2.81 11.98 3.56
CA ALA A 184 2.94 11.49 4.93
C ALA A 184 4.16 12.11 5.64
N GLN A 185 5.31 12.21 4.94
CA GLN A 185 6.51 12.87 5.47
C GLN A 185 6.30 14.37 5.73
N MET A 186 5.59 15.08 4.84
CA MET A 186 5.23 16.49 5.07
C MET A 186 4.38 16.64 6.32
N MET A 187 3.41 15.75 6.54
CA MET A 187 2.59 15.78 7.76
C MET A 187 3.39 15.53 9.03
N ILE A 188 4.31 14.55 9.00
CA ILE A 188 5.22 14.26 10.11
C ILE A 188 6.11 15.47 10.43
N ALA A 189 6.54 16.21 9.40
CA ALA A 189 7.34 17.42 9.54
C ALA A 189 6.53 18.67 9.97
N GLY A 190 5.19 18.58 10.03
CA GLY A 190 4.31 19.71 10.35
C GLY A 190 3.96 20.62 9.16
N ASP A 191 4.33 20.24 7.93
CA ASP A 191 4.10 21.00 6.70
C ASP A 191 2.67 20.77 6.13
N HIS A 192 1.65 20.82 6.99
CA HIS A 192 0.27 20.47 6.64
C HIS A 192 -0.30 21.34 5.51
N PHE A 193 -0.04 22.64 5.52
CA PHE A 193 -0.52 23.56 4.47
C PHE A 193 0.11 23.26 3.11
N GLN A 194 1.39 22.87 3.09
CA GLN A 194 2.09 22.49 1.86
C GLN A 194 1.53 21.20 1.28
N ALA A 195 1.30 20.22 2.15
CA ALA A 195 0.66 18.97 1.77
C ALA A 195 -0.75 19.22 1.19
N ALA A 196 -1.57 20.04 1.85
CA ALA A 196 -2.92 20.34 1.41
C ALA A 196 -2.95 21.10 0.08
N TYR A 197 -2.08 22.10 -0.06
CA TYR A 197 -1.98 22.92 -1.27
C TYR A 197 -1.54 22.11 -2.50
N LYS A 198 -0.52 21.26 -2.36
CA LYS A 198 0.06 20.52 -3.50
C LYS A 198 -0.72 19.25 -3.86
N TYR A 199 -1.28 18.57 -2.87
CA TYR A 199 -1.81 17.21 -3.04
C TYR A 199 -3.30 17.06 -2.75
N GLY A 200 -3.93 18.07 -2.15
CA GLY A 200 -5.36 18.10 -1.88
C GLY A 200 -5.85 16.84 -1.18
N ARG A 201 -6.78 16.11 -1.82
CA ARG A 201 -7.44 14.93 -1.24
C ARG A 201 -6.50 13.76 -0.96
N LEU A 202 -5.36 13.66 -1.64
CA LEU A 202 -4.42 12.54 -1.43
C LEU A 202 -3.92 12.48 0.02
N ALA A 203 -3.92 13.61 0.70
CA ALA A 203 -3.58 13.68 2.10
C ALA A 203 -4.48 12.89 3.04
N TYR A 204 -5.77 12.73 2.73
CA TYR A 204 -6.63 11.87 3.54
C TYR A 204 -6.18 10.40 3.48
N VAL A 205 -5.55 9.98 2.38
CA VAL A 205 -4.93 8.66 2.24
C VAL A 205 -3.59 8.59 2.98
N ALA A 206 -2.82 9.69 2.95
CA ALA A 206 -1.51 9.76 3.60
C ALA A 206 -1.56 9.97 5.12
N LEU A 207 -2.65 10.51 5.66
CA LEU A 207 -2.77 10.80 7.09
C LEU A 207 -2.69 9.53 7.97
N PRO A 208 -3.44 8.44 7.69
CA PRO A 208 -3.24 7.18 8.39
C PRO A 208 -1.82 6.61 8.24
N VAL A 209 -1.18 6.83 7.09
CA VAL A 209 0.20 6.40 6.84
C VAL A 209 1.19 7.17 7.73
N ALA A 210 1.04 8.49 7.82
CA ALA A 210 1.85 9.35 8.69
C ALA A 210 1.72 8.91 10.15
N ALA A 211 0.46 8.77 10.61
CA ALA A 211 0.16 8.37 11.98
C ALA A 211 0.73 7.00 12.33
N ALA A 212 0.61 6.03 11.43
CA ALA A 212 1.11 4.68 11.64
C ALA A 212 2.65 4.62 11.69
N ILE A 213 3.34 5.38 10.83
CA ILE A 213 4.81 5.37 10.73
C ILE A 213 5.44 6.13 11.90
N SER A 214 4.78 7.17 12.40
CA SER A 214 5.25 7.98 13.53
C SER A 214 4.62 7.61 14.88
N ASN A 215 3.84 6.53 14.95
CA ASN A 215 3.14 6.06 16.15
C ASN A 215 2.36 7.18 16.86
N TRP A 216 1.60 7.96 16.10
CA TRP A 216 0.78 9.04 16.66
C TRP A 216 -0.27 8.50 17.63
N SER A 217 -0.53 9.27 18.67
CA SER A 217 -1.70 9.10 19.52
C SER A 217 -3.00 9.40 18.75
N ASN A 218 -4.12 8.92 19.28
CA ASN A 218 -5.43 9.24 18.72
C ASN A 218 -5.70 10.75 18.72
N ASP A 219 -5.22 11.48 19.73
CA ASP A 219 -5.37 12.93 19.81
C ASP A 219 -4.58 13.65 18.71
N GLU A 220 -3.35 13.23 18.43
CA GLU A 220 -2.54 13.78 17.33
C GLU A 220 -3.20 13.51 15.97
N TYR A 221 -3.72 12.31 15.76
CA TYR A 221 -4.44 11.94 14.54
C TYR A 221 -5.70 12.80 14.34
N GLU A 222 -6.57 12.88 15.36
CA GLU A 222 -7.83 13.63 15.28
C GLU A 222 -7.60 15.14 15.20
N ASN A 223 -6.61 15.68 15.90
CA ASN A 223 -6.24 17.10 15.77
C ASN A 223 -5.75 17.42 14.36
N THR A 224 -4.89 16.57 13.79
CA THR A 224 -4.41 16.74 12.41
C THR A 224 -5.56 16.62 11.44
N ARG A 225 -6.43 15.61 11.58
CA ARG A 225 -7.62 15.44 10.75
C ARG A 225 -8.53 16.67 10.81
N GLY A 226 -8.81 17.20 12.01
CA GLY A 226 -9.64 18.38 12.21
C GLY A 226 -9.05 19.65 11.59
N LEU A 227 -7.72 19.81 11.64
CA LEU A 227 -7.02 20.89 10.93
C LEU A 227 -7.28 20.81 9.42
N TRP A 228 -7.24 19.61 8.85
CA TRP A 228 -7.45 19.39 7.43
C TRP A 228 -8.91 19.59 7.01
N ASP A 229 -9.86 19.08 7.80
CA ASP A 229 -11.29 19.22 7.53
C ASP A 229 -11.77 20.68 7.60
N SER A 230 -11.07 21.52 8.35
CA SER A 230 -11.35 22.97 8.46
C SER A 230 -10.51 23.85 7.53
N MET A 231 -9.56 23.25 6.78
CA MET A 231 -8.64 24.02 5.94
C MET A 231 -9.32 24.45 4.63
N ASP A 232 -9.48 25.76 4.45
CA ASP A 232 -9.79 26.34 3.15
C ASP A 232 -8.47 26.54 2.38
N VAL A 233 -8.31 25.87 1.25
CA VAL A 233 -7.09 25.89 0.43
C VAL A 233 -7.30 26.83 -0.77
N PRO A 234 -6.87 28.10 -0.67
CA PRO A 234 -7.04 29.07 -1.75
C PRO A 234 -6.10 28.80 -2.93
N SER A 235 -6.43 29.38 -4.09
CA SER A 235 -5.50 29.51 -5.21
C SER A 235 -4.47 30.61 -4.92
N PHE A 236 -3.23 30.43 -5.39
CA PHE A 236 -2.19 31.46 -5.26
C PHE A 236 -2.64 32.80 -5.89
N PRO A 237 -2.60 33.93 -5.15
CA PRO A 237 -3.29 35.16 -5.56
C PRO A 237 -2.50 36.07 -6.52
N ILE A 238 -1.32 35.65 -6.97
CA ILE A 238 -0.45 36.41 -7.90
C ILE A 238 -0.16 35.58 -9.14
N SER A 239 -0.48 36.12 -10.31
CA SER A 239 -0.10 35.55 -11.59
C SER A 239 1.14 36.23 -12.17
N GLY A 240 1.83 35.57 -13.11
CA GLY A 240 2.92 36.20 -13.86
C GLY A 240 2.48 37.47 -14.61
N ASN A 241 1.24 37.52 -15.09
CA ASN A 241 0.68 38.70 -15.77
C ASN A 241 0.50 39.90 -14.82
N ASP A 242 0.19 39.66 -13.55
CA ASP A 242 0.10 40.73 -12.54
C ASP A 242 1.45 41.41 -12.32
N LEU A 243 2.53 40.63 -12.39
CA LEU A 243 3.90 41.12 -12.24
C LEU A 243 4.39 41.87 -13.48
N LEU A 244 4.08 41.38 -14.68
CA LEU A 244 4.39 42.11 -15.92
C LEU A 244 3.71 43.49 -15.94
N ARG A 245 2.45 43.58 -15.52
CA ARG A 245 1.72 44.85 -15.37
C ARG A 245 2.31 45.77 -14.30
N SER A 246 2.94 45.18 -13.28
CA SER A 246 3.62 45.91 -12.20
C SER A 246 5.04 46.36 -12.58
N GLY A 247 5.47 46.15 -13.83
CA GLY A 247 6.74 46.63 -14.38
C GLY A 247 7.92 45.66 -14.24
N PHE A 248 7.70 44.42 -13.82
CA PHE A 248 8.77 43.42 -13.75
C PHE A 248 9.11 42.84 -15.12
N ALA A 249 10.40 42.68 -15.41
CA ALA A 249 10.86 42.04 -16.63
C ALA A 249 10.66 40.51 -16.57
N GLN A 250 10.20 39.92 -17.67
CA GLN A 250 10.12 38.47 -17.79
C GLN A 250 11.53 37.85 -17.76
N GLY A 251 11.70 36.79 -16.99
CA GLY A 251 12.97 36.07 -16.92
C GLY A 251 12.98 34.99 -15.83
N GLU A 252 14.04 34.20 -15.81
CA GLU A 252 14.21 33.09 -14.86
C GLU A 252 14.14 33.56 -13.41
N LYS A 253 14.75 34.72 -13.10
CA LYS A 253 14.72 35.34 -11.77
C LYS A 253 13.31 35.64 -11.27
N LEU A 254 12.41 36.09 -12.15
CA LEU A 254 11.01 36.35 -11.80
C LEU A 254 10.28 35.04 -11.44
N GLY A 255 10.54 33.96 -12.19
CA GLY A 255 10.02 32.63 -11.89
C GLY A 255 10.55 32.05 -10.57
N GLN A 256 11.82 32.29 -10.26
CA GLN A 256 12.40 31.92 -8.96
C GLN A 256 11.77 32.71 -7.80
N ALA A 257 11.60 34.03 -7.95
CA ALA A 257 10.93 34.88 -6.97
C ALA A 257 9.49 34.41 -6.71
N LEU A 258 8.73 34.10 -7.77
CA LEU A 258 7.37 33.58 -7.65
C LEU A 258 7.30 32.30 -6.84
N ARG A 259 8.15 31.31 -7.16
CA ARG A 259 8.18 30.03 -6.43
C ARG A 259 8.54 30.22 -4.95
N GLN A 260 9.47 31.12 -4.65
CA GLN A 260 9.84 31.39 -3.26
C GLN A 260 8.69 32.04 -2.49
N ILE A 261 8.02 33.02 -3.08
CA ILE A 261 6.92 33.74 -2.43
C ILE A 261 5.68 32.86 -2.29
N GLU A 262 5.41 31.99 -3.26
CA GLU A 262 4.39 30.95 -3.14
C GLU A 262 4.70 30.02 -1.96
N ALA A 263 5.94 29.55 -1.82
CA ALA A 263 6.33 28.72 -0.67
C ALA A 263 6.20 29.46 0.68
N GLU A 264 6.58 30.74 0.75
CA GLU A 264 6.39 31.57 1.95
C GLU A 264 4.90 31.76 2.28
N TRP A 265 4.06 31.99 1.26
CA TRP A 265 2.62 32.16 1.42
C TRP A 265 1.97 30.87 1.94
N VAL A 266 2.31 29.71 1.37
CA VAL A 266 1.82 28.41 1.85
C VAL A 266 2.28 28.15 3.29
N LYS A 267 3.56 28.38 3.60
CA LYS A 267 4.11 28.22 4.96
C LYS A 267 3.46 29.13 5.99
N SER A 268 2.99 30.31 5.58
CA SER A 268 2.25 31.23 6.45
C SER A 268 0.82 30.75 6.80
N GLY A 269 0.37 29.63 6.24
CA GLY A 269 -1.03 29.21 6.30
C GLY A 269 -1.92 30.11 5.46
N PHE A 270 -1.43 30.50 4.28
CA PHE A 270 -2.13 31.35 3.29
C PHE A 270 -2.43 32.78 3.77
N LYS A 271 -1.70 33.29 4.77
CA LYS A 271 -1.96 34.59 5.42
C LYS A 271 -1.32 35.80 4.74
N LEU A 272 -0.32 35.62 3.86
CA LEU A 272 0.28 36.76 3.17
C LEU A 272 -0.73 37.41 2.22
N SER A 273 -0.87 38.73 2.35
CA SER A 273 -1.67 39.54 1.43
C SER A 273 -0.94 39.75 0.10
N ARG A 274 -1.71 40.08 -0.94
CA ARG A 274 -1.18 40.37 -2.28
C ARG A 274 -0.15 41.49 -2.24
N GLU A 275 -0.40 42.54 -1.47
CA GLU A 275 0.48 43.69 -1.31
C GLU A 275 1.83 43.29 -0.69
N GLN A 276 1.81 42.52 0.41
CA GLN A 276 3.03 42.02 1.08
C GLN A 276 3.86 41.13 0.16
N MET A 277 3.19 40.28 -0.62
CA MET A 277 3.88 39.42 -1.57
C MET A 277 4.53 40.22 -2.71
N LEU A 278 3.85 41.22 -3.27
CA LEU A 278 4.42 42.09 -4.30
C LEU A 278 5.62 42.88 -3.79
N GLU A 279 5.59 43.37 -2.55
CA GLU A 279 6.72 44.05 -1.91
C GLU A 279 7.93 43.12 -1.78
N LYS A 280 7.72 41.90 -1.29
CA LYS A 280 8.78 40.89 -1.18
C LYS A 280 9.38 40.52 -2.55
N ILE A 281 8.57 40.44 -3.60
CA ILE A 281 9.07 40.21 -4.98
C ILE A 281 9.96 41.37 -5.45
N LYS A 282 9.61 42.62 -5.13
CA LYS A 282 10.47 43.78 -5.43
C LYS A 282 11.84 43.67 -4.75
N VAL A 283 11.84 43.31 -3.46
CA VAL A 283 13.09 43.12 -2.69
C VAL A 283 13.95 42.00 -3.27
N PHE A 284 13.35 40.93 -3.77
CA PHE A 284 14.09 39.81 -4.36
C PHE A 284 14.73 40.14 -5.72
N LEU A 285 14.13 41.07 -6.48
CA LEU A 285 14.54 41.38 -7.85
C LEU A 285 15.36 42.67 -7.98
N GLY A 286 15.32 43.55 -6.97
CA GLY A 286 16.15 44.76 -6.85
C GLY A 286 17.54 44.44 -6.33
#